data_AF-A0A2D4ICB3-F1
#
_entry.id   AF-A0A2D4ICB3-F1
#
_cell.length_a   1.000
_cell.length_b   1.000
_cell.length_c   1.000
_cell.angle_alpha   90.00
_cell.angle_beta   90.00
_cell.angle_gamma   90.00
#
_symmetry.space_group_name_H-M   'P 1'
#
loop_
_entity.id
_entity.type
_entity.pdbx_description
1 polymer ?
#
loop_
_entity_poly.entity_id
_entity_poly.type
_entity_poly.pdbx_seq_one_letter_code
_entity_poly.pdbx_strand_id
1 'polypeptide(L)'
;IRLSTYRTACKLRFVQKKCNLHLVDIWNVIEALRENSLNNLDPTIELNVARLEAVLSTIFYQLNKRMPTTHQINIEQSISLLLNFLLAAFDPEGHGKISVFAVKMALATLCGGKIMDKLRYIFSMISDTSGIMVYGKYDMFLREVLKLPTAVFEGPSFGYTEQSAKSCFAQQKKVTLNAFLDTLMSDPPPQCLVWLPLLHRLANVENGM
;
A
#
# COMPACT_ATOMS: atom_id res chain seq x y z
N ILE A 1 -15.03 -13.66 -12.69
CA ILE A 1 -14.34 -13.16 -11.47
C ILE A 1 -12.83 -13.48 -11.44
N ARG A 2 -12.28 -14.48 -12.16
CA ARG A 2 -10.82 -14.77 -12.14
C ARG A 2 -9.91 -13.79 -12.93
N LEU A 3 -10.40 -13.20 -14.02
CA LEU A 3 -9.55 -12.38 -14.92
C LEU A 3 -9.19 -11.00 -14.34
N SER A 4 -10.14 -10.26 -13.76
CA SER A 4 -9.89 -8.89 -13.26
C SER A 4 -8.91 -8.87 -12.09
N THR A 5 -9.03 -9.82 -11.16
CA THR A 5 -8.09 -9.96 -10.05
C THR A 5 -6.66 -10.20 -10.53
N TYR A 6 -6.48 -11.13 -11.48
CA TYR A 6 -5.17 -11.42 -12.05
C TYR A 6 -4.60 -10.22 -12.81
N ARG A 7 -5.40 -9.57 -13.68
CA ARG A 7 -4.96 -8.35 -14.38
C ARG A 7 -4.55 -7.24 -13.41
N THR A 8 -5.33 -7.00 -12.37
CA THR A 8 -5.03 -5.98 -11.35
C THR A 8 -3.71 -6.28 -10.67
N ALA A 9 -3.53 -7.52 -10.21
CA ALA A 9 -2.28 -7.96 -9.59
C ALA A 9 -1.08 -7.83 -10.54
N CYS A 10 -1.20 -8.22 -11.81
CA CYS A 10 -0.15 -8.07 -12.82
C CYS A 10 0.20 -6.61 -13.10
N LYS A 11 -0.81 -5.74 -13.26
CA LYS A 11 -0.60 -4.31 -13.51
C LYS A 11 0.07 -3.62 -12.32
N LEU A 12 -0.38 -3.90 -11.09
CA LEU A 12 0.25 -3.36 -9.89
C LEU A 12 1.66 -3.94 -9.68
N ARG A 13 1.89 -5.22 -10.01
CA ARG A 13 3.24 -5.82 -10.02
C ARG A 13 4.15 -5.13 -11.03
N PHE A 14 3.65 -4.80 -12.22
CA PHE A 14 4.39 -4.04 -13.21
C PHE A 14 4.80 -2.65 -12.67
N VAL A 15 3.87 -1.91 -12.06
CA VAL A 15 4.15 -0.62 -11.40
C VAL A 15 5.22 -0.79 -10.32
N GLN A 16 5.06 -1.80 -9.45
CA GLN A 16 6.01 -2.11 -8.37
C GLN A 16 7.43 -2.39 -8.90
N LYS A 17 7.55 -3.10 -10.03
CA LYS A 17 8.83 -3.38 -10.68
C LYS A 17 9.43 -2.14 -11.33
N LYS A 18 8.63 -1.39 -12.10
CA LYS A 18 9.09 -0.17 -12.77
C LYS A 18 9.54 0.92 -11.80
N CYS A 19 8.90 1.02 -10.64
CA CYS A 19 9.29 1.96 -9.60
C CYS A 19 10.38 1.41 -8.65
N ASN A 20 10.90 0.20 -8.85
CA ASN A 20 11.82 -0.48 -7.93
C ASN A 20 11.30 -0.70 -6.51
N LEU A 21 10.00 -0.49 -6.26
CA LEU A 21 9.40 -0.62 -4.94
C LEU A 21 9.32 -2.08 -4.45
N HIS A 22 9.48 -3.05 -5.35
CA HIS A 22 9.62 -4.48 -5.02
C HIS A 22 10.91 -4.81 -4.24
N LEU A 23 11.92 -3.93 -4.30
CA LEU A 23 13.18 -4.04 -3.55
C LEU A 23 13.12 -3.36 -2.17
N VAL A 24 12.07 -2.58 -1.92
CA VAL A 24 11.86 -1.84 -0.67
C VAL A 24 11.00 -2.68 0.26
N ASP A 25 11.47 -2.99 1.47
CA ASP A 25 10.64 -3.66 2.47
C ASP A 25 9.86 -2.66 3.34
N ILE A 26 8.99 -3.19 4.20
CA ILE A 26 8.17 -2.34 5.07
C ILE A 26 9.00 -1.56 6.10
N TRP A 27 10.17 -2.06 6.50
CA TRP A 27 11.05 -1.37 7.45
C TRP A 27 11.68 -0.14 6.80
N ASN A 28 12.11 -0.24 5.55
CA ASN A 28 12.57 0.91 4.77
C ASN A 28 11.49 1.99 4.66
N VAL A 29 10.23 1.59 4.40
CA VAL A 29 9.10 2.54 4.36
C VAL A 29 8.92 3.23 5.71
N ILE A 30 8.88 2.46 6.81
CA ILE A 30 8.71 2.99 8.17
C ILE A 30 9.83 3.97 8.54
N GLU A 31 11.07 3.64 8.22
CA GLU A 31 12.23 4.48 8.52
C GLU A 31 12.17 5.79 7.75
N ALA A 32 11.90 5.74 6.44
CA ALA A 32 11.79 6.94 5.62
C ALA A 32 10.65 7.86 6.08
N LEU A 33 9.50 7.30 6.46
CA LEU A 33 8.39 8.07 7.03
C LEU A 33 8.79 8.71 8.37
N ARG A 34 9.58 8.04 9.20
CA ARG A 34 10.08 8.59 10.47
C ARG A 34 11.06 9.74 10.24
N GLU A 35 12.04 9.56 9.36
CA GLU A 35 13.03 10.60 9.04
C GLU A 35 12.37 11.87 8.47
N ASN A 36 11.25 11.72 7.76
CA ASN A 36 10.47 12.85 7.24
C ASN A 36 9.42 13.39 8.23
N SER A 37 9.40 12.91 9.48
CA SER A 37 8.46 13.32 10.54
C SER A 37 6.98 13.03 10.24
N LEU A 38 6.69 11.98 9.45
CA LEU A 38 5.32 11.56 9.12
C LEU A 38 4.75 10.55 10.12
N ASN A 39 5.56 9.93 10.96
CA ASN A 39 5.12 8.90 11.92
C ASN A 39 4.10 9.43 12.93
N ASN A 40 4.32 10.64 13.46
CA ASN A 40 3.47 11.27 14.49
C ASN A 40 2.50 12.32 13.94
N LEU A 41 2.51 12.53 12.62
CA LEU A 41 1.72 13.55 11.96
C LEU A 41 0.26 13.09 11.84
N ASP A 42 -0.68 14.01 12.01
CA ASP A 42 -2.12 13.71 11.87
C ASP A 42 -2.36 13.05 10.49
N PRO A 43 -3.01 11.87 10.43
CA PRO A 43 -3.24 11.16 9.18
C PRO A 43 -4.01 11.97 8.11
N THR A 44 -4.79 12.97 8.53
CA THR A 44 -5.61 13.82 7.65
C THR A 44 -4.83 14.95 6.99
N ILE A 45 -3.65 15.31 7.50
CA ILE A 45 -2.85 16.38 6.92
C ILE A 45 -2.38 15.97 5.51
N GLU A 46 -2.45 16.93 4.60
CA GLU A 46 -2.02 16.77 3.21
C GLU A 46 -0.55 17.14 3.02
N LEU A 47 0.16 16.32 2.26
CA LEU A 47 1.52 16.56 1.80
C LEU A 47 1.49 17.11 0.38
N ASN A 48 2.22 18.19 0.13
CA ASN A 48 2.44 18.68 -1.21
C ASN A 48 3.47 17.82 -1.97
N VAL A 49 3.57 18.03 -3.28
CA VAL A 49 4.53 17.34 -4.17
C VAL A 49 5.96 17.34 -3.62
N ALA A 50 6.47 18.48 -3.15
CA ALA A 50 7.84 18.56 -2.64
C ALA A 50 8.06 17.68 -1.39
N ARG A 51 7.11 17.63 -0.46
CA ARG A 51 7.19 16.74 0.71
C ARG A 51 7.05 15.27 0.33
N LEU A 52 6.22 14.95 -0.67
CA LEU A 52 6.12 13.59 -1.21
C LEU A 52 7.46 13.16 -1.81
N GLU A 53 8.06 14.00 -2.65
CA GLU A 53 9.35 13.75 -3.28
C GLU A 53 10.47 13.54 -2.25
N ALA A 54 10.49 14.32 -1.16
CA ALA A 54 11.44 14.14 -0.07
C ALA A 54 11.32 12.74 0.59
N VAL A 55 10.09 12.27 0.87
CA VAL A 55 9.85 10.93 1.43
C VAL A 55 10.34 9.84 0.47
N LEU A 56 9.98 9.95 -0.81
CA LEU A 56 10.39 8.98 -1.82
C LEU A 56 11.91 8.97 -2.03
N SER A 57 12.54 10.14 -1.98
CA SER A 57 13.99 10.29 -2.03
C SER A 57 14.64 9.53 -0.88
N THR A 58 14.18 9.75 0.36
CA THR A 58 14.71 9.02 1.52
C THR A 58 14.63 7.51 1.32
N ILE A 59 13.51 6.98 0.82
CA ILE A 59 13.35 5.54 0.55
C ILE A 59 14.44 5.04 -0.42
N PHE A 60 14.58 5.67 -1.59
CA PHE A 60 15.44 5.15 -2.65
C PHE A 60 16.93 5.42 -2.40
N TYR A 61 17.30 6.53 -1.74
CA TYR A 61 18.68 6.75 -1.31
C TYR A 61 19.09 5.74 -0.23
N GLN A 62 18.23 5.45 0.75
CA GLN A 62 18.52 4.42 1.76
C GLN A 62 18.62 3.02 1.13
N LEU A 63 17.76 2.70 0.16
CA LEU A 63 17.84 1.45 -0.58
C LEU A 63 19.20 1.32 -1.28
N ASN A 64 19.58 2.31 -2.10
CA ASN A 64 20.84 2.26 -2.85
C ASN A 64 22.08 2.18 -1.96
N LYS A 65 22.06 2.80 -0.77
CA LYS A 65 23.17 2.67 0.21
C LYS A 65 23.38 1.24 0.70
N ARG A 66 22.33 0.40 0.71
CA ARG A 66 22.38 -0.98 1.18
C ARG A 66 22.61 -2.00 0.05
N MET A 67 22.38 -1.59 -1.19
CA MET A 67 22.54 -2.45 -2.37
C MET A 67 24.02 -2.55 -2.78
N PRO A 68 24.46 -3.71 -3.33
CA PRO A 68 25.76 -3.81 -3.99
C PRO A 68 25.89 -2.79 -5.12
N THR A 69 27.11 -2.28 -5.37
CA THR A 69 27.39 -1.31 -6.43
C THR A 69 26.98 -1.79 -7.82
N THR A 70 26.98 -3.11 -8.05
CA THR A 70 26.56 -3.75 -9.30
C THR A 70 25.05 -3.82 -9.50
N HIS A 71 24.25 -3.51 -8.47
CA HIS A 71 22.79 -3.63 -8.47
C HIS A 71 22.10 -2.31 -8.08
N GLN A 72 22.80 -1.18 -8.20
CA GLN A 72 22.19 0.13 -7.92
C GLN A 72 21.08 0.44 -8.91
N ILE A 73 20.01 1.06 -8.41
CA ILE A 73 18.91 1.55 -9.23
C ILE A 73 19.13 3.01 -9.63
N ASN A 74 18.48 3.45 -10.71
CA ASN A 74 18.32 4.87 -11.00
C ASN A 74 17.30 5.48 -10.01
N ILE A 75 17.83 6.24 -9.04
CA ILE A 75 17.04 6.84 -7.96
C ILE A 75 16.04 7.86 -8.50
N GLU A 76 16.50 8.82 -9.31
CA GLU A 76 15.66 9.91 -9.83
C GLU A 76 14.49 9.39 -10.67
N GLN A 77 14.76 8.39 -11.52
CA GLN A 77 13.72 7.74 -12.31
C GLN A 77 12.69 7.02 -11.41
N SER A 78 13.15 6.35 -10.35
CA SER A 78 12.27 5.61 -9.43
C SER A 78 11.38 6.56 -8.62
N ILE A 79 11.94 7.69 -8.16
CA ILE A 79 11.20 8.77 -7.49
C ILE A 79 10.12 9.33 -8.43
N SER A 80 10.52 9.72 -9.65
CA SER A 80 9.60 10.31 -10.64
C SER A 80 8.45 9.38 -11.01
N LEU A 81 8.74 8.11 -11.31
CA LEU A 81 7.71 7.12 -11.65
C LEU A 81 6.73 6.88 -10.49
N LEU A 82 7.25 6.73 -9.27
CA LEU A 82 6.40 6.48 -8.10
C LEU A 82 5.57 7.72 -7.72
N LEU A 83 6.17 8.92 -7.76
CA LEU A 83 5.47 10.17 -7.50
C LEU A 83 4.29 10.36 -8.47
N ASN A 84 4.54 10.17 -9.77
CA ASN A 84 3.50 10.28 -10.80
C ASN A 84 2.38 9.25 -10.59
N PHE A 85 2.73 8.02 -10.22
CA PHE A 85 1.74 6.99 -9.93
C PHE A 85 0.89 7.34 -8.69
N LEU A 86 1.50 7.86 -7.63
CA LEU A 86 0.78 8.28 -6.43
C LEU A 86 -0.15 9.47 -6.69
N LEU A 87 0.31 10.48 -7.44
CA LEU A 87 -0.54 11.61 -7.82
C LEU A 87 -1.72 11.16 -8.68
N ALA A 88 -1.49 10.31 -9.68
CA ALA A 88 -2.56 9.76 -10.51
C ALA A 88 -3.59 8.95 -9.71
N ALA A 89 -3.16 8.27 -8.63
CA ALA A 89 -4.05 7.46 -7.80
C ALA A 89 -4.83 8.28 -6.75
N PHE A 90 -4.19 9.29 -6.15
CA PHE A 90 -4.70 9.94 -4.93
C PHE A 90 -5.04 11.42 -5.09
N ASP A 91 -4.62 12.05 -6.18
CA ASP A 91 -4.88 13.44 -6.52
C ASP A 91 -5.43 13.58 -7.96
N PRO A 92 -6.58 12.97 -8.28
CA PRO A 92 -7.15 12.99 -9.63
C PRO A 92 -7.58 14.40 -10.07
N GLU A 93 -7.80 15.31 -9.12
CA GLU A 93 -8.18 16.70 -9.38
C GLU A 93 -6.96 17.62 -9.63
N GLY A 94 -5.74 17.13 -9.40
CA GLY A 94 -4.51 17.84 -9.74
C GLY A 94 -4.16 18.99 -8.79
N HIS A 95 -4.52 18.88 -7.51
CA HIS A 95 -4.21 19.88 -6.48
C HIS A 95 -2.76 19.81 -5.97
N GLY A 96 -2.02 18.79 -6.36
CA GLY A 96 -0.64 18.50 -5.94
C GLY A 96 -0.54 18.04 -4.48
N LYS A 97 -1.58 17.39 -3.95
CA LYS A 97 -1.70 17.06 -2.53
C LYS A 97 -2.21 15.64 -2.26
N ILE A 98 -1.61 14.95 -1.30
CA ILE A 98 -2.04 13.62 -0.85
C ILE A 98 -2.00 13.56 0.68
N SER A 99 -3.01 12.99 1.32
CA SER A 99 -3.03 12.83 2.78
C SER A 99 -1.91 11.91 3.28
N VAL A 100 -1.38 12.17 4.47
CA VAL A 100 -0.37 11.31 5.11
C VAL A 100 -0.87 9.87 5.21
N PHE A 101 -2.15 9.68 5.53
CA PHE A 101 -2.75 8.35 5.60
C PHE A 101 -2.67 7.62 4.25
N ALA A 102 -3.06 8.27 3.16
CA ALA A 102 -3.02 7.70 1.82
C ALA A 102 -1.59 7.31 1.40
N VAL A 103 -0.60 8.17 1.66
CA VAL A 103 0.82 7.87 1.39
C VAL A 103 1.29 6.64 2.15
N LYS A 104 1.00 6.56 3.47
CA LYS A 104 1.36 5.41 4.29
C LYS A 104 0.73 4.13 3.76
N MET A 105 -0.56 4.16 3.44
CA MET A 105 -1.28 2.98 2.94
C MET A 105 -0.79 2.54 1.57
N ALA A 106 -0.53 3.47 0.65
CA ALA A 106 -0.01 3.18 -0.67
C ALA A 106 1.38 2.52 -0.61
N LEU A 107 2.32 3.15 0.11
CA LEU A 107 3.68 2.64 0.24
C LEU A 107 3.71 1.29 0.96
N ALA A 108 2.96 1.14 2.07
CA ALA A 108 2.86 -0.11 2.79
C ALA A 108 2.17 -1.21 1.97
N THR A 109 1.28 -0.87 1.04
CA THR A 109 0.60 -1.85 0.17
C THR A 109 1.47 -2.27 -1.00
N LEU A 110 2.28 -1.36 -1.56
CA LEU A 110 3.05 -1.62 -2.77
C LEU A 110 4.50 -2.00 -2.51
N CYS A 111 5.04 -1.83 -1.30
CA CYS A 111 6.39 -2.28 -0.98
C CYS A 111 6.54 -3.81 -1.15
N GLY A 112 7.78 -4.26 -1.37
CA GLY A 112 8.15 -5.66 -1.35
C GLY A 112 8.08 -6.27 0.05
N GLY A 113 8.67 -7.46 0.18
CA GLY A 113 8.72 -8.19 1.45
C GLY A 113 7.47 -9.01 1.78
N LYS A 114 7.43 -9.51 3.02
CA LYS A 114 6.39 -10.43 3.48
C LYS A 114 5.06 -9.72 3.68
N ILE A 115 3.99 -10.28 3.10
CA ILE A 115 2.62 -9.74 3.24
C ILE A 115 2.21 -9.58 4.71
N MET A 116 2.62 -10.52 5.57
CA MET A 116 2.28 -10.48 6.99
C MET A 116 2.84 -9.26 7.72
N ASP A 117 4.05 -8.81 7.39
CA ASP A 117 4.67 -7.66 8.04
C ASP A 117 3.99 -6.35 7.59
N LYS A 118 3.63 -6.29 6.30
CA LYS A 118 2.85 -5.18 5.72
C LYS A 118 1.46 -5.08 6.35
N LEU A 119 0.76 -6.20 6.48
CA LEU A 119 -0.57 -6.24 7.09
C LEU A 119 -0.53 -5.88 8.58
N ARG A 120 0.51 -6.28 9.31
CA ARG A 120 0.72 -5.85 10.71
C ARG A 120 0.91 -4.34 10.82
N TYR A 121 1.72 -3.76 9.93
CA TYR A 121 1.89 -2.31 9.89
C TYR A 121 0.57 -1.60 9.59
N ILE A 122 -0.17 -2.04 8.56
CA ILE A 122 -1.49 -1.48 8.24
C ILE A 122 -2.43 -1.59 9.44
N PHE A 123 -2.48 -2.75 10.11
CA PHE A 123 -3.30 -2.95 11.30
C PHE A 123 -2.96 -1.94 12.42
N SER A 124 -1.67 -1.69 12.68
CA SER A 124 -1.26 -0.69 13.68
C SER A 124 -1.71 0.73 13.37
N MET A 125 -1.97 1.06 12.10
CA MET A 125 -2.50 2.36 11.69
C MET A 125 -4.01 2.47 11.87
N ILE A 126 -4.73 1.34 11.84
CA ILE A 126 -6.20 1.30 11.91
C ILE A 126 -6.74 0.79 13.25
N SER A 127 -5.89 0.36 14.18
CA SER A 127 -6.30 -0.07 15.51
C SER A 127 -6.27 1.07 16.54
N ASP A 128 -6.88 0.82 17.69
CA ASP A 128 -6.71 1.61 18.91
C ASP A 128 -5.54 1.09 19.76
N THR A 129 -5.31 1.74 20.91
CA THR A 129 -4.26 1.36 21.86
C THR A 129 -4.53 0.03 22.58
N SER A 130 -5.76 -0.49 22.49
CA SER A 130 -6.13 -1.80 23.02
C SER A 130 -5.93 -2.92 21.99
N GLY A 131 -5.39 -2.60 20.80
CA GLY A 131 -5.14 -3.59 19.74
C GLY A 131 -6.41 -4.05 19.04
N ILE A 132 -7.49 -3.27 19.10
CA ILE A 132 -8.75 -3.53 18.41
C ILE A 132 -8.86 -2.61 17.21
N MET A 133 -9.25 -3.16 16.06
CA MET A 133 -9.48 -2.38 14.85
C MET A 133 -10.59 -1.34 15.07
N VAL A 134 -10.32 -0.10 14.67
CA VAL A 134 -11.31 0.97 14.61
C VAL A 134 -11.95 0.95 13.24
N TYR A 135 -13.24 0.58 13.17
CA TYR A 135 -13.96 0.43 11.90
C TYR A 135 -13.90 1.67 11.00
N GLY A 136 -13.96 2.88 11.57
CA GLY A 136 -13.81 4.12 10.79
C GLY A 136 -12.43 4.24 10.11
N LYS A 137 -11.36 3.84 10.79
CA LYS A 137 -10.00 3.84 10.20
C LYS A 137 -9.83 2.72 9.17
N TYR A 138 -10.46 1.56 9.37
CA TYR A 138 -10.48 0.51 8.36
C TYR A 138 -11.25 0.93 7.10
N ASP A 139 -12.37 1.64 7.26
CA ASP A 139 -13.11 2.22 6.14
C ASP A 139 -12.25 3.20 5.35
N MET A 140 -11.54 4.10 6.04
CA MET A 140 -10.55 4.99 5.41
C MET A 140 -9.47 4.19 4.68
N PHE A 141 -8.93 3.12 5.28
CA PHE A 141 -7.94 2.25 4.62
C PHE A 141 -8.50 1.67 3.32
N LEU A 142 -9.72 1.14 3.33
CA LEU A 142 -10.35 0.60 2.13
C LEU A 142 -10.54 1.66 1.05
N ARG A 143 -10.98 2.87 1.42
CA ARG A 143 -11.12 3.98 0.47
C ARG A 143 -9.80 4.32 -0.21
N GLU A 144 -8.69 4.33 0.53
CA GLU A 144 -7.37 4.64 -0.03
C GLU A 144 -6.78 3.48 -0.82
N VAL A 145 -6.82 2.26 -0.30
CA VAL A 145 -6.16 1.11 -0.95
C VAL A 145 -6.85 0.72 -2.26
N LEU A 146 -8.16 0.93 -2.38
CA LEU A 146 -8.93 0.64 -3.61
C LEU A 146 -8.74 1.70 -4.71
N LYS A 147 -8.09 2.83 -4.42
CA LYS A 147 -7.60 3.75 -5.46
C LYS A 147 -6.46 3.14 -6.27
N LEU A 148 -5.69 2.18 -5.72
CA LEU A 148 -4.59 1.54 -6.44
C LEU A 148 -5.08 0.69 -7.65
N PRO A 149 -6.06 -0.23 -7.51
CA PRO A 149 -6.71 -0.86 -8.67
C PRO A 149 -7.32 0.16 -9.64
N THR A 150 -7.92 1.23 -9.11
CA THR A 150 -8.56 2.27 -9.93
C THR A 150 -7.54 2.98 -10.82
N ALA A 151 -6.36 3.32 -10.28
CA ALA A 151 -5.25 3.95 -11.01
C ALA A 151 -4.67 3.09 -12.14
N VAL A 152 -4.90 1.77 -12.11
CA VAL A 152 -4.52 0.85 -13.19
C VAL A 152 -5.71 0.42 -14.07
N PHE A 153 -6.77 1.22 -14.05
CA PHE A 153 -8.01 1.04 -14.82
C PHE A 153 -8.77 -0.25 -14.50
N GLU A 154 -8.78 -0.64 -13.22
CA GLU A 154 -9.49 -1.82 -12.70
C GLU A 154 -10.57 -1.45 -11.68
N GLY A 155 -10.87 -0.15 -11.54
CA GLY A 155 -11.87 0.41 -10.62
C GLY A 155 -13.24 -0.28 -10.67
N PRO A 156 -13.84 -0.55 -11.85
CA PRO A 156 -15.14 -1.22 -11.93
C PRO A 156 -15.19 -2.62 -11.30
N SER A 157 -14.04 -3.28 -11.10
CA SER A 157 -13.97 -4.62 -10.50
C SER A 157 -13.77 -4.62 -8.98
N PHE A 158 -13.25 -3.52 -8.42
CA PHE A 158 -12.80 -3.42 -7.03
C PHE A 158 -13.18 -2.09 -6.36
N GLY A 159 -14.12 -1.35 -6.95
CA GLY A 159 -14.55 -0.06 -6.44
C GLY A 159 -15.08 -0.16 -5.01
N TYR A 160 -14.81 0.88 -4.22
CA TYR A 160 -15.33 0.99 -2.86
C TYR A 160 -16.86 1.10 -2.87
N THR A 161 -17.50 0.43 -1.93
CA THR A 161 -18.92 0.60 -1.58
C THR A 161 -19.07 0.81 -0.08
N GLU A 162 -20.13 1.48 0.37
CA GLU A 162 -20.36 1.72 1.82
C GLU A 162 -20.48 0.43 2.65
N GLN A 163 -20.84 -0.68 2.01
CA GLN A 163 -20.89 -2.00 2.64
C GLN A 163 -19.55 -2.72 2.64
N SER A 164 -18.56 -2.30 1.84
CA SER A 164 -17.28 -3.01 1.67
C SER A 164 -16.54 -3.24 2.99
N ALA A 165 -16.50 -2.22 3.86
CA ALA A 165 -15.85 -2.33 5.16
C ALA A 165 -16.59 -3.28 6.10
N LYS A 166 -17.92 -3.16 6.15
CA LYS A 166 -18.76 -3.98 7.03
C LYS A 166 -18.80 -5.45 6.59
N SER A 167 -18.81 -5.72 5.28
CA SER A 167 -18.88 -7.09 4.76
C SER A 167 -17.63 -7.91 5.06
N CYS A 168 -16.46 -7.29 5.18
CA CYS A 168 -15.21 -8.01 5.49
C CYS A 168 -15.24 -8.65 6.89
N PHE A 169 -15.96 -8.04 7.83
CA PHE A 169 -15.94 -8.43 9.25
C PHE A 169 -17.35 -8.54 9.84
N ALA A 170 -18.37 -8.81 9.02
CA ALA A 170 -19.79 -8.75 9.42
C ALA A 170 -20.13 -9.62 10.65
N GLN A 171 -19.41 -10.73 10.84
CA GLN A 171 -19.62 -11.66 11.96
C GLN A 171 -18.76 -11.32 13.20
N GLN A 172 -17.85 -10.34 13.12
CA GLN A 172 -16.87 -10.04 14.15
C GLN A 172 -17.24 -8.76 14.91
N LYS A 173 -17.62 -8.91 16.19
CA LYS A 173 -17.92 -7.77 17.07
C LYS A 173 -16.68 -6.93 17.40
N LYS A 174 -15.52 -7.57 17.51
CA LYS A 174 -14.21 -6.95 17.71
C LYS A 174 -13.19 -7.66 16.82
N VAL A 175 -12.39 -6.90 16.11
CA VAL A 175 -11.36 -7.43 15.19
C VAL A 175 -10.00 -7.20 15.81
N THR A 176 -9.35 -8.26 16.26
CA THR A 176 -7.95 -8.25 16.73
C THR A 176 -7.00 -8.37 15.54
N LEU A 177 -5.69 -8.20 15.77
CA LEU A 177 -4.69 -8.41 14.73
C LEU A 177 -4.80 -9.79 14.08
N ASN A 178 -4.95 -10.86 14.88
CA ASN A 178 -5.06 -12.21 14.34
C ASN A 178 -6.33 -12.37 13.50
N ALA A 179 -7.49 -11.90 14.00
CA ALA A 179 -8.73 -11.94 13.23
C ALA A 179 -8.63 -11.17 11.90
N PHE A 180 -7.96 -10.00 11.91
CA PHE A 180 -7.68 -9.23 10.70
C PHE A 180 -6.81 -10.02 9.71
N LEU A 181 -5.70 -10.59 10.18
CA LEU A 181 -4.79 -11.37 9.35
C LEU A 181 -5.47 -12.61 8.78
N ASP A 182 -6.18 -13.37 9.60
CA ASP A 182 -6.92 -14.57 9.20
C ASP A 182 -7.97 -14.25 8.14
N THR A 183 -8.67 -13.12 8.28
CA THR A 183 -9.67 -12.68 7.30
C THR A 183 -9.02 -12.27 5.98
N LEU A 184 -7.95 -11.45 6.01
CA LEU A 184 -7.32 -10.98 4.76
C LEU A 184 -6.55 -12.08 4.03
N MET A 185 -6.14 -13.14 4.75
CA MET A 185 -5.42 -14.28 4.22
C MET A 185 -6.30 -15.52 4.00
N SER A 186 -7.62 -15.42 4.22
CA SER A 186 -8.54 -16.54 4.00
C SER A 186 -8.60 -16.94 2.53
N ASP A 187 -9.15 -18.13 2.25
CA ASP A 187 -9.40 -18.60 0.89
C ASP A 187 -10.91 -18.89 0.68
N PRO A 188 -11.65 -18.03 -0.05
CA PRO A 188 -11.20 -16.76 -0.64
C PRO A 188 -11.08 -15.62 0.39
N PRO A 189 -10.21 -14.62 0.16
CA PRO A 189 -10.15 -13.39 0.96
C PRO A 189 -11.33 -12.46 0.60
N PRO A 190 -11.55 -11.36 1.34
CA PRO A 190 -12.57 -10.37 1.00
C PRO A 190 -12.45 -9.89 -0.45
N GLN A 191 -13.58 -9.86 -1.16
CA GLN A 191 -13.56 -9.67 -2.61
C GLN A 191 -12.99 -8.31 -3.05
N CYS A 192 -13.17 -7.25 -2.27
CA CYS A 192 -12.55 -5.95 -2.57
C CYS A 192 -11.01 -5.99 -2.49
N LEU A 193 -10.43 -6.93 -1.75
CA LEU A 193 -8.99 -7.04 -1.49
C LEU A 193 -8.34 -8.29 -2.10
N VAL A 194 -9.06 -9.12 -2.84
CA VAL A 194 -8.53 -10.40 -3.39
C VAL A 194 -7.31 -10.23 -4.30
N TRP A 195 -7.12 -9.05 -4.89
CA TRP A 195 -5.94 -8.71 -5.70
C TRP A 195 -4.67 -8.57 -4.87
N LEU A 196 -4.77 -8.22 -3.58
CA LEU A 196 -3.62 -7.95 -2.71
C LEU A 196 -2.85 -9.25 -2.38
N PRO A 197 -3.47 -10.34 -1.88
CA PRO A 197 -2.77 -11.60 -1.72
C PRO A 197 -2.25 -12.16 -3.05
N LEU A 198 -2.96 -11.96 -4.15
CA LEU A 198 -2.51 -12.43 -5.46
C LEU A 198 -1.26 -11.69 -5.95
N LEU A 199 -1.18 -10.36 -5.78
CA LEU A 199 0.02 -9.57 -6.08
C LEU A 199 1.26 -10.15 -5.40
N HIS A 200 1.13 -10.56 -4.14
CA HIS A 200 2.22 -11.21 -3.40
C HIS A 200 2.55 -12.61 -3.92
N ARG A 201 1.55 -13.42 -4.28
CA ARG A 201 1.80 -14.73 -4.89
C ARG A 201 2.55 -14.62 -6.22
N LEU A 202 2.20 -13.64 -7.06
CA LEU A 202 2.92 -13.39 -8.32
C LEU A 202 4.39 -13.07 -8.07
N ALA A 203 4.68 -12.22 -7.09
CA ALA A 203 6.06 -11.88 -6.72
C ALA A 203 6.86 -13.11 -6.26
N ASN A 204 6.24 -14.02 -5.48
CA ASN A 204 6.89 -15.23 -5.00
C ASN A 204 7.18 -16.23 -6.13
N VAL A 205 6.27 -16.37 -7.09
CA VAL A 205 6.46 -17.26 -8.26
C VAL A 205 7.59 -16.74 -9.16
N GLU A 206 7.68 -15.43 -9.36
CA GLU A 206 8.77 -14.83 -10.15
C GLU A 206 10.15 -14.98 -9.49
N ASN A 207 10.24 -14.88 -8.17
CA ASN A 207 11.50 -14.95 -7.43
C ASN A 207 11.97 -16.39 -7.15
N GLY A 208 11.11 -17.39 -7.37
CA GLY A 208 11.42 -18.81 -7.22
C GLY A 208 11.89 -19.48 -8.52
N MET A 209 11.97 -18.72 -9.61
CA MET A 209 12.64 -19.09 -10.87
C MET A 209 13.98 -18.40 -10.97
#